data_AF-A0A7V3FAJ3-F1
#
_entry.id   AF-A0A7V3FAJ3-F1
#
_cell.length_a   1.000
_cell.length_b   1.000
_cell.length_c   1.000
_cell.angle_alpha   90.00
_cell.angle_beta   90.00
_cell.angle_gamma   90.00
#
_symmetry.space_group_name_H-M   'P 1'
#
loop_
_entity.id
_entity.type
_entity.pdbx_description
1 polymer ?
#
loop_
_entity_poly.entity_id
_entity_poly.type
_entity_poly.pdbx_seq_one_letter_code
_entity_poly.pdbx_strand_id
1 'polypeptide(L)'
;MNAESGLPAWYEVVRLHPDVESGNFTRTTVAIDFGGVLANDPHVPLVYRDSLAFWQATHLTSGVRRPLEEVLARLSGQDGDRVLQLRSPFGGGKSHVLVALYHAAQDRKSLDKAVSEARDLPHPGRVRVAGIDGEKFGPQEGTTVNGFEVHTLWGL
;
A
#
# COMPACT_ATOMS: atom_id res chain seq x y z
N MET A 1 34.44 -26.30 29.95
CA MET A 1 34.08 -26.21 28.52
C MET A 1 32.72 -25.54 28.45
N ASN A 2 32.69 -24.22 28.23
CA ASN A 2 31.45 -23.49 28.07
C ASN A 2 31.05 -23.65 26.60
N ALA A 3 29.97 -24.39 26.35
CA ALA A 3 29.36 -24.43 25.03
C ALA A 3 28.74 -23.05 24.76
N GLU A 4 29.20 -22.37 23.71
CA GLU A 4 28.52 -21.20 23.17
C GLU A 4 27.10 -21.64 22.78
N SER A 5 26.11 -21.20 23.55
CA SER A 5 24.70 -21.45 23.26
C SER A 5 24.34 -20.66 22.00
N GLY A 6 24.36 -21.34 20.85
CA GLY A 6 23.93 -20.77 19.57
C GLY A 6 22.50 -20.23 19.65
N LEU A 7 22.21 -19.19 18.86
CA LEU A 7 20.87 -18.64 18.76
C LEU A 7 19.86 -19.75 18.39
N PRO A 8 18.66 -19.78 19.00
CA PRO A 8 17.63 -20.74 18.65
C PRO A 8 17.24 -20.60 17.17
N ALA A 9 16.78 -21.68 16.56
CA ALA A 9 16.38 -21.64 15.16
C ALA A 9 15.15 -20.72 15.02
N TRP A 10 15.07 -19.97 13.92
CA TRP A 10 14.05 -18.92 13.76
C TRP A 10 12.61 -19.45 13.91
N TYR A 11 12.35 -20.68 13.46
CA TYR A 11 11.01 -21.31 13.54
C TYR A 11 10.62 -21.68 14.99
N GLU A 12 11.57 -21.69 15.92
CA GLU A 12 11.32 -21.97 17.34
C GLU A 12 10.84 -20.72 18.09
N VAL A 13 11.20 -19.53 17.59
CA VAL A 13 10.92 -18.24 18.23
C VAL A 13 9.90 -17.40 17.47
N VAL A 14 9.63 -17.70 16.20
CA VAL A 14 8.62 -17.02 15.40
C VAL A 14 7.28 -17.75 15.49
N ARG A 15 6.20 -17.00 15.71
CA ARG A 15 4.82 -17.48 15.53
C ARG A 15 4.29 -16.98 14.20
N LEU A 16 3.52 -17.82 13.51
CA LEU A 16 2.89 -17.41 12.27
C LEU A 16 1.75 -16.43 12.59
N HIS A 17 1.36 -15.63 11.61
CA HIS A 17 0.19 -14.78 11.77
C HIS A 17 -1.05 -15.65 12.05
N PRO A 18 -1.96 -15.26 12.96
CA PRO A 18 -3.12 -16.08 13.33
C PRO A 18 -3.93 -16.61 12.14
N ASP A 19 -4.07 -15.83 11.06
CA ASP A 19 -4.80 -16.23 9.85
C ASP A 19 -4.15 -17.42 9.11
N VAL A 20 -2.83 -17.56 9.22
CA VAL A 20 -2.07 -18.69 8.66
C VAL A 20 -2.20 -19.90 9.58
N GLU A 21 -2.09 -19.70 10.90
CA GLU A 21 -2.24 -20.77 11.89
C GLU A 21 -3.65 -21.38 11.87
N SER A 22 -4.68 -20.55 11.67
CA SER A 22 -6.07 -20.99 11.62
C SER A 22 -6.50 -21.57 10.28
N GLY A 23 -5.63 -21.58 9.26
CA GLY A 23 -5.95 -22.04 7.90
C GLY A 23 -6.94 -21.14 7.13
N ASN A 24 -7.25 -19.94 7.63
CA ASN A 24 -8.17 -18.98 6.99
C ASN A 24 -7.46 -18.09 5.95
N PHE A 25 -6.24 -18.46 5.56
CA PHE A 25 -5.44 -17.72 4.59
C PHE A 25 -6.04 -17.81 3.19
N THR A 26 -6.65 -16.72 2.73
CA THR A 26 -7.24 -16.62 1.40
C THR A 26 -6.28 -15.95 0.42
N ARG A 27 -6.40 -16.25 -0.88
CA ARG A 27 -5.57 -15.61 -1.93
C ARG A 27 -5.78 -14.09 -2.01
N THR A 28 -6.97 -13.62 -1.63
CA THR A 28 -7.31 -12.19 -1.42
C THR A 28 -6.51 -11.52 -0.29
N THR A 29 -5.91 -12.30 0.61
CA THR A 29 -4.99 -11.78 1.63
C THR A 29 -3.65 -11.34 1.01
N VAL A 30 -3.27 -11.94 -0.12
CA VAL A 30 -1.98 -11.70 -0.81
C VAL A 30 -2.11 -10.70 -1.97
N ALA A 31 -3.27 -10.66 -2.62
CA ALA A 31 -3.56 -9.71 -3.69
C ALA A 31 -4.26 -8.47 -3.13
N ILE A 32 -3.59 -7.31 -3.23
CA ILE A 32 -4.13 -6.04 -2.76
C ILE A 32 -5.12 -5.49 -3.79
N ASP A 33 -6.40 -5.37 -3.40
CA ASP A 33 -7.44 -4.64 -4.13
C ASP A 33 -7.30 -3.14 -3.85
N PHE A 34 -6.63 -2.42 -4.76
CA PHE A 34 -6.38 -0.99 -4.59
C PHE A 34 -7.69 -0.17 -4.67
N GLY A 35 -8.59 -0.49 -5.60
CA GLY A 35 -9.91 0.13 -5.70
C GLY A 35 -10.72 -0.02 -4.40
N GLY A 36 -10.69 -1.21 -3.80
CA GLY A 36 -11.33 -1.46 -2.50
C GLY A 36 -10.70 -0.66 -1.35
N VAL A 37 -9.37 -0.44 -1.36
CA VAL A 37 -8.71 0.47 -0.41
C VAL A 37 -9.20 1.91 -0.59
N LEU A 38 -9.26 2.40 -1.83
CA LEU A 38 -9.74 3.75 -2.15
C LEU A 38 -11.20 3.98 -1.71
N ALA A 39 -12.05 2.95 -1.85
CA ALA A 39 -13.45 2.97 -1.45
C ALA A 39 -13.66 2.69 0.05
N ASN A 40 -12.60 2.37 0.80
CA ASN A 40 -12.67 1.91 2.18
C ASN A 40 -13.61 0.69 2.39
N ASP A 41 -13.60 -0.25 1.44
CA ASP A 41 -14.51 -1.40 1.40
C ASP A 41 -14.30 -2.34 2.61
N PRO A 42 -15.34 -2.65 3.42
CA PRO A 42 -15.26 -3.56 4.56
C PRO A 42 -14.67 -4.95 4.26
N HIS A 43 -14.75 -5.42 3.01
CA HIS A 43 -14.21 -6.71 2.58
C HIS A 43 -12.70 -6.71 2.35
N VAL A 44 -12.06 -5.55 2.21
CA VAL A 44 -10.60 -5.47 2.14
C VAL A 44 -10.01 -5.64 3.55
N PRO A 45 -8.95 -6.46 3.72
CA PRO A 45 -8.28 -6.60 5.01
C PRO A 45 -7.88 -5.26 5.64
N LEU A 46 -8.06 -5.14 6.96
CA LEU A 46 -7.80 -3.90 7.70
C LEU A 46 -6.35 -3.42 7.51
N VAL A 47 -5.40 -4.35 7.42
CA VAL A 47 -3.98 -4.07 7.18
C VAL A 47 -3.73 -3.26 5.91
N TYR A 48 -4.63 -3.30 4.92
CA TYR A 48 -4.49 -2.49 3.70
C TYR A 48 -5.31 -1.20 3.73
N ARG A 49 -6.40 -1.15 4.49
CA ARG A 49 -7.30 0.02 4.56
C ARG A 49 -6.88 1.06 5.59
N ASP A 50 -6.34 0.61 6.72
CA ASP A 50 -5.87 1.49 7.78
C ASP A 50 -4.39 1.84 7.58
N SER A 51 -4.08 3.13 7.53
CA SER A 51 -2.72 3.62 7.27
C SER A 51 -1.74 3.13 8.34
N LEU A 52 -2.11 3.18 9.63
CA LEU A 52 -1.20 2.78 10.71
C LEU A 52 -0.94 1.27 10.68
N ALA A 53 -1.98 0.45 10.54
CA ALA A 53 -1.86 -1.00 10.43
C ALA A 53 -1.02 -1.40 9.20
N PHE A 54 -1.20 -0.71 8.07
CA PHE A 54 -0.40 -0.92 6.86
C PHE A 54 1.08 -0.72 7.14
N TRP A 55 1.46 0.40 7.76
CA TRP A 55 2.86 0.70 8.04
C TRP A 55 3.46 -0.21 9.11
N GLN A 56 2.68 -0.65 10.09
CA GLN A 56 3.13 -1.65 11.08
C GLN A 56 3.45 -3.01 10.43
N ALA A 57 2.78 -3.35 9.34
CA ALA A 57 3.00 -4.58 8.58
C ALA A 57 3.94 -4.41 7.38
N THR A 58 4.46 -3.21 7.11
CA THR A 58 5.22 -2.89 5.90
C THR A 58 6.65 -2.49 6.22
N HIS A 59 7.61 -3.25 5.70
CA HIS A 59 9.02 -2.87 5.73
C HIS A 59 9.35 -1.93 4.56
N LEU A 60 10.04 -0.81 4.84
CA LEU A 60 10.58 0.09 3.81
C LEU A 60 11.78 -0.50 3.06
N THR A 61 11.51 -1.46 2.18
CA THR A 61 12.51 -1.94 1.23
C THR A 61 12.89 -0.85 0.24
N SER A 62 14.03 -0.99 -0.45
CA SER A 62 14.43 -0.02 -1.48
C SER A 62 13.42 0.14 -2.62
N GLY A 63 12.56 -0.86 -2.86
CA GLY A 63 11.49 -0.83 -3.85
C GLY A 63 10.28 0.00 -3.45
N VAL A 64 10.07 0.23 -2.14
CA VAL A 64 9.00 1.10 -1.61
C VAL A 64 9.56 2.48 -1.27
N ARG A 65 10.76 2.53 -0.67
CA ARG A 65 11.41 3.76 -0.22
C ARG A 65 11.71 4.72 -1.37
N ARG A 66 12.30 4.23 -2.47
CA ARG A 66 12.66 5.09 -3.62
C ARG A 66 11.44 5.80 -4.23
N PRO A 67 10.34 5.10 -4.56
CA PRO A 67 9.11 5.77 -5.00
C PRO A 67 8.56 6.78 -3.99
N LEU A 68 8.60 6.47 -2.69
CA LEU A 68 8.16 7.40 -1.65
C LEU A 68 9.01 8.67 -1.63
N GLU A 69 10.34 8.54 -1.67
CA GLU A 69 11.26 9.69 -1.69
C GLU A 69 10.96 10.61 -2.88
N GLU A 70 10.84 10.04 -4.08
CA GLU A 70 10.61 10.78 -5.31
C GLU A 70 9.24 11.48 -5.33
N VAL A 71 8.17 10.75 -5.00
CA VAL A 71 6.80 11.28 -5.00
C VAL A 71 6.64 12.35 -3.91
N LEU A 72 7.12 12.08 -2.70
CA LEU A 72 6.98 13.03 -1.59
C LEU A 72 7.85 14.28 -1.80
N ALA A 73 9.04 14.16 -2.37
CA ALA A 73 9.88 15.29 -2.78
C ALA A 73 9.11 16.18 -3.76
N ARG A 74 8.55 15.56 -4.80
CA ARG A 74 7.80 16.26 -5.84
C ARG A 74 6.57 16.97 -5.27
N LEU A 75 5.81 16.29 -4.41
CA LEU A 75 4.65 16.86 -3.72
C LEU A 75 5.03 18.00 -2.76
N SER A 76 6.27 18.02 -2.27
CA SER A 76 6.83 19.10 -1.45
C SER A 76 7.31 20.30 -2.28
N GLY A 77 7.14 20.27 -3.60
CA GLY A 77 7.52 21.35 -4.51
C GLY A 77 8.94 21.23 -5.07
N GLN A 78 9.67 20.15 -4.79
CA GLN A 78 10.98 19.92 -5.38
C GLN A 78 10.86 19.48 -6.85
N ASP A 79 11.97 19.58 -7.58
CA ASP A 79 12.09 19.07 -8.95
C ASP A 79 12.04 17.54 -8.98
N GLY A 80 11.62 16.97 -10.12
CA GLY A 80 11.50 15.52 -10.30
C GLY A 80 10.40 15.14 -11.29
N ASP A 81 10.25 13.84 -11.51
CA ASP A 81 9.27 13.32 -12.46
C ASP A 81 7.83 13.56 -11.99
N ARG A 82 6.97 13.93 -12.95
CA ARG A 82 5.53 14.18 -12.70
C ARG A 82 4.66 12.98 -13.04
N VAL A 83 5.19 12.07 -13.83
CA VAL A 83 4.50 10.88 -14.31
C VAL A 83 5.44 9.71 -14.08
N LEU A 84 5.01 8.79 -13.22
CA LEU A 84 5.80 7.65 -12.79
C LEU A 84 5.14 6.37 -13.28
N GLN A 85 5.91 5.52 -13.96
CA GLN A 85 5.45 4.19 -14.35
C GLN A 85 6.06 3.15 -13.40
N LEU A 86 5.22 2.51 -12.58
CA LEU A 86 5.65 1.41 -11.72
C LEU A 86 5.94 0.16 -12.58
N ARG A 87 7.22 -0.07 -12.86
CA ARG A 87 7.70 -1.23 -13.60
C ARG A 87 8.18 -2.31 -12.63
N SER A 88 7.31 -3.28 -12.34
CA SER A 88 7.70 -4.52 -11.66
C SER A 88 7.28 -5.73 -12.50
N PRO A 89 8.03 -6.84 -12.46
CA PRO A 89 7.53 -8.15 -12.91
C PRO A 89 6.20 -8.50 -12.22
N PHE A 90 5.46 -9.47 -12.76
CA PHE A 90 4.26 -10.00 -12.10
C PHE A 90 4.58 -10.42 -10.66
N GLY A 91 3.73 -10.02 -9.71
CA GLY A 91 3.95 -10.23 -8.27
C GLY A 91 4.92 -9.25 -7.59
N GLY A 92 5.54 -8.32 -8.33
CA GLY A 92 6.56 -7.40 -7.79
C GLY A 92 6.04 -6.21 -6.97
N GLY A 93 4.84 -6.30 -6.36
CA GLY A 93 4.40 -5.32 -5.35
C GLY A 93 3.86 -3.99 -5.85
N LYS A 94 3.41 -3.86 -7.10
CA LYS A 94 2.84 -2.59 -7.63
C LYS A 94 1.67 -2.06 -6.80
N SER A 95 0.66 -2.89 -6.55
CA SER A 95 -0.50 -2.50 -5.74
C SER A 95 -0.07 -2.13 -4.31
N HIS A 96 0.94 -2.80 -3.76
CA HIS A 96 1.50 -2.47 -2.45
C HIS A 96 2.18 -1.10 -2.45
N VAL A 97 2.97 -0.78 -3.50
CA VAL A 97 3.60 0.54 -3.66
C VAL A 97 2.53 1.63 -3.86
N LEU A 98 1.46 1.36 -4.61
CA LEU A 98 0.35 2.32 -4.76
C LEU A 98 -0.35 2.60 -3.43
N VAL A 99 -0.65 1.57 -2.64
CA VAL A 99 -1.22 1.74 -1.29
C VAL A 99 -0.25 2.49 -0.37
N ALA A 100 1.05 2.18 -0.43
CA ALA A 100 2.07 2.89 0.33
C ALA A 100 2.12 4.39 -0.01
N LEU A 101 2.12 4.73 -1.31
CA LEU A 101 2.09 6.12 -1.77
C LEU A 101 0.79 6.83 -1.34
N TYR A 102 -0.35 6.15 -1.46
CA TYR A 102 -1.66 6.67 -1.04
C TYR A 102 -1.67 7.00 0.45
N HIS A 103 -1.30 6.04 1.31
CA HIS A 103 -1.27 6.21 2.76
C HIS A 103 -0.26 7.26 3.20
N ALA A 104 0.94 7.29 2.60
CA ALA A 104 1.96 8.29 2.93
C ALA A 104 1.52 9.73 2.61
N ALA A 105 0.82 9.91 1.49
CA ALA A 105 0.36 11.23 1.06
C ALA A 105 -0.92 11.68 1.81
N GLN A 106 -1.82 10.76 2.14
CA GLN A 106 -3.08 11.07 2.81
C GLN A 106 -2.92 11.21 4.34
N ASP A 107 -2.14 10.32 4.96
CA ASP A 107 -1.90 10.29 6.41
C ASP A 107 -0.42 10.06 6.74
N ARG A 108 0.36 11.10 6.53
CA ARG A 108 1.79 11.13 6.84
C ARG A 108 2.09 10.83 8.31
N LYS A 109 1.19 11.16 9.25
CA LYS A 109 1.43 10.97 10.68
C LYS A 109 1.52 9.49 11.05
N SER A 110 0.72 8.65 10.42
CA SER A 110 0.76 7.20 10.64
C SER A 110 2.08 6.59 10.16
N LEU A 111 2.62 7.06 9.03
CA LEU A 111 3.94 6.66 8.55
C LEU A 111 5.05 7.03 9.55
N ASP A 112 5.11 8.29 10.00
CA ASP A 112 6.14 8.77 10.93
C ASP A 112 6.08 8.09 12.31
N LYS A 113 4.89 7.61 12.70
CA LYS A 113 4.65 6.88 13.95
C LYS A 113 5.10 5.43 13.86
N ALA A 114 4.79 4.75 12.76
CA ALA A 114 5.08 3.32 12.60
C ALA A 114 6.50 3.04 12.11
N VAL A 115 7.08 3.92 11.31
CA VAL A 115 8.38 3.70 10.67
C VAL A 115 9.34 4.83 10.98
N SER A 116 10.33 4.55 11.84
CA SER A 116 11.28 5.56 12.31
C SER A 116 12.14 6.15 11.17
N GLU A 117 12.53 5.31 10.22
CA GLU A 117 13.38 5.62 9.06
C GLU A 117 12.65 6.45 8.01
N ALA A 118 11.32 6.60 8.14
CA ALA A 118 10.52 7.43 7.26
C ALA A 118 10.61 8.93 7.57
N ARG A 119 11.14 9.30 8.75
CA ARG A 119 11.31 10.70 9.15
C ARG A 119 12.28 11.48 8.25
N ASP A 120 13.20 10.76 7.62
CA ASP A 120 14.15 11.33 6.65
C ASP A 120 13.51 11.58 5.27
N LEU A 121 12.28 11.11 5.05
CA LEU A 121 11.56 11.31 3.79
C LEU A 121 10.99 12.73 3.71
N PRO A 122 10.97 13.36 2.51
CA PRO A 122 10.38 14.68 2.31
C PRO A 122 8.94 14.76 2.83
N HIS A 123 8.55 15.88 3.43
CA HIS A 123 7.24 16.04 4.06
C HIS A 123 6.39 17.10 3.32
N PRO A 124 5.46 16.69 2.42
CA PRO A 124 4.73 17.62 1.56
C PRO A 124 3.62 18.41 2.29
N GLY A 125 3.39 18.15 3.57
CA GLY A 125 2.28 18.76 4.32
C GLY A 125 0.96 18.13 3.91
N ARG A 126 -0.09 18.95 3.78
CA ARG A 126 -1.43 18.45 3.41
C ARG A 126 -1.53 18.29 1.90
N VAL A 127 -1.67 17.05 1.44
CA VAL A 127 -1.86 16.71 0.03
C VAL A 127 -3.29 16.25 -0.21
N ARG A 128 -3.88 16.62 -1.35
CA ARG A 128 -5.13 16.00 -1.84
C ARG A 128 -4.77 14.89 -2.79
N VAL A 129 -5.29 13.70 -2.53
CA VAL A 129 -5.00 12.49 -3.31
C VAL A 129 -6.29 12.02 -3.96
N ALA A 130 -6.20 11.60 -5.22
CA ALA A 130 -7.25 10.89 -5.93
C ALA A 130 -6.64 9.61 -6.53
N GLY A 131 -7.40 8.53 -6.51
CA GLY A 131 -7.01 7.26 -7.10
C GLY A 131 -8.10 6.77 -8.05
N ILE A 132 -7.69 6.09 -9.11
CA ILE A 132 -8.58 5.45 -10.08
C ILE A 132 -8.08 4.02 -10.24
N ASP A 133 -8.96 3.06 -10.03
CA ASP A 133 -8.71 1.66 -10.33
C ASP A 133 -9.44 1.29 -11.61
N GLY A 134 -8.70 1.18 -12.72
CA GLY A 134 -9.26 0.88 -14.02
C GLY A 134 -9.97 -0.48 -14.09
N GLU A 135 -9.65 -1.43 -13.21
CA GLU A 135 -10.35 -2.72 -13.15
C GLU A 135 -11.81 -2.55 -12.71
N LYS A 136 -12.09 -1.57 -11.84
CA LYS A 136 -13.45 -1.30 -11.33
C LYS A 136 -14.31 -0.47 -12.28
N PHE A 137 -13.73 0.08 -13.35
CA PHE A 137 -14.41 0.90 -14.36
C PHE A 137 -14.43 0.21 -15.73
N GLY A 138 -14.73 -1.10 -15.72
CA GLY A 138 -14.83 -1.92 -16.93
C GLY A 138 -15.96 -1.43 -17.84
N PRO A 139 -15.74 -1.37 -19.17
CA PRO A 139 -16.76 -0.91 -20.11
C PRO A 139 -17.94 -1.88 -20.26
N GLN A 140 -17.79 -3.13 -19.81
CA GLN A 140 -18.84 -4.13 -19.90
C GLN A 140 -19.84 -4.03 -18.75
N GLU A 141 -19.36 -3.93 -17.49
CA GLU A 141 -20.26 -3.79 -16.35
C GLU A 141 -20.80 -2.36 -16.20
N GLY A 142 -20.03 -1.35 -16.62
CA GLY A 142 -20.37 0.05 -16.38
C GLY A 142 -20.38 0.41 -14.89
N THR A 143 -20.68 1.66 -14.57
CA THR A 143 -20.84 2.13 -13.19
C THR A 143 -21.93 3.18 -13.12
N THR A 144 -22.69 3.19 -12.02
CA THR A 144 -23.74 4.18 -11.80
C THR A 144 -23.19 5.36 -11.02
N VAL A 145 -23.14 6.52 -11.65
CA VAL A 145 -22.70 7.78 -11.02
C VAL A 145 -23.83 8.80 -11.12
N ASN A 146 -24.33 9.27 -9.96
CA ASN A 146 -25.42 10.25 -9.89
C ASN A 146 -26.68 9.87 -10.69
N GLY A 147 -26.99 8.56 -10.78
CA GLY A 147 -28.14 8.05 -11.53
C GLY A 147 -27.90 7.86 -13.04
N PHE A 148 -26.70 8.13 -13.54
CA PHE A 148 -26.30 7.82 -14.91
C PHE A 148 -25.49 6.53 -14.94
N GLU A 149 -25.83 5.64 -15.87
CA GLU A 149 -25.00 4.49 -16.22
C GLU A 149 -23.88 4.95 -17.15
N VAL A 150 -22.64 4.69 -16.74
CA VAL A 150 -21.43 5.18 -17.41
C VAL A 150 -20.53 3.99 -17.73
N HIS A 151 -20.17 3.81 -18.99
CA HIS A 151 -19.33 2.69 -19.44
C HIS A 151 -17.86 3.09 -19.63
N THR A 152 -17.52 4.38 -19.54
CA THR A 152 -16.13 4.82 -19.68
C THR A 152 -15.79 5.89 -18.66
N LEU A 153 -14.49 6.06 -18.37
CA LEU A 153 -14.01 7.18 -17.54
C LEU A 153 -14.33 8.56 -18.13
N TRP A 154 -14.73 8.63 -19.40
CA TRP A 154 -15.05 9.87 -20.12
C TRP A 154 -16.55 10.17 -20.17
N GLY A 155 -17.40 9.26 -19.68
CA GLY A 155 -18.86 9.37 -19.79
C GLY A 155 -19.48 8.22 -20.60
N LEU A 156 -20.71 8.47 -21.07
CA LEU A 156 -21.48 7.56 -21.93
C LEU A 156 -20.67 7.08 -23.14
#